data_AF-A0A7J0E1W0-F1
#
_entry.id   AF-A0A7J0E1W0-F1
#
_cell.length_a   1.000
_cell.length_b   1.000
_cell.length_c   1.000
_cell.angle_alpha   90.00
_cell.angle_beta   90.00
_cell.angle_gamma   90.00
#
_symmetry.space_group_name_H-M   'P 1'
#
loop_
_entity.id
_entity.type
_entity.pdbx_description
1 polymer ?
#
loop_
_entity_poly.entity_id
_entity_poly.type
_entity_poly.pdbx_seq_one_letter_code
_entity_poly.pdbx_strand_id
1 'polypeptide(L)'
;MLVTFAPAMQKLRNILDARHLARISVTTVVSMAVFQTSYPPSSCAFSAEARGTLVEVLKPANVQIDYALFTAPGPVVRNGGLSYQNIFDATIDAFYWAMEREGVTDVGVAVSETGWPSGGNGNFTTPELALTYNKNLAIHIAKNGTPKRPLAYVEGYIFAMFNENLKLAGVEQHFGLFFPPNRLVYAVSPSY
;
A
#
# COMPACT_ATOMS: atom_id res chain seq x y z
N MET A 1 7.16 14.68 17.15
CA MET A 1 8.03 14.26 16.03
C MET A 1 7.55 14.78 14.65
N LEU A 2 6.37 15.40 14.53
CA LEU A 2 5.81 15.91 13.26
C LEU A 2 6.27 17.33 12.84
N VAL A 3 6.88 18.10 13.75
CA VAL A 3 7.14 19.55 13.60
C VAL A 3 8.26 19.89 12.59
N THR A 4 9.00 18.89 12.10
CA THR A 4 10.21 19.11 11.26
C THR A 4 10.07 18.74 9.79
N PHE A 5 9.01 18.02 9.39
CA PHE A 5 8.89 17.53 8.00
C PHE A 5 8.52 18.64 7.02
N ALA A 6 7.48 19.42 7.31
CA ALA A 6 7.01 20.47 6.39
C ALA A 6 8.10 21.52 6.07
N PRO A 7 8.87 22.07 7.05
CA PRO A 7 9.97 22.97 6.74
C PRO A 7 11.06 22.34 5.87
N ALA A 8 11.36 21.05 6.05
CA ALA A 8 12.36 20.35 5.24
C ALA A 8 11.87 20.13 3.80
N MET A 9 10.63 19.69 3.62
CA MET A 9 10.02 19.53 2.30
C MET A 9 9.93 20.85 1.55
N GLN A 10 9.55 21.94 2.23
CA GLN A 10 9.51 23.27 1.63
C GLN A 10 10.90 23.73 1.17
N LYS A 11 11.94 23.48 1.97
CA LYS A 11 13.33 23.79 1.58
C LYS A 11 13.75 23.02 0.33
N LEU A 12 13.46 21.72 0.27
CA LEU A 12 13.74 20.90 -0.91
C LEU A 12 13.00 21.41 -2.14
N ARG A 13 11.71 21.77 -2.00
CA ARG A 13 10.92 22.34 -3.09
C ARG A 13 11.53 23.64 -3.61
N ASN A 14 11.89 24.56 -2.71
CA ASN A 14 12.52 25.83 -3.08
C ASN A 14 13.84 25.63 -3.85
N ILE A 15 14.65 24.62 -3.48
CA ILE A 15 15.90 24.28 -4.18
C ILE A 15 15.61 23.80 -5.60
N LEU A 16 14.61 22.94 -5.78
CA LEU A 16 14.22 22.43 -7.11
C LEU A 16 13.67 23.56 -8.00
N ASP A 17 12.85 24.44 -7.43
CA ASP A 17 12.29 25.60 -8.14
C ASP A 17 13.39 26.57 -8.58
N ALA A 18 14.35 26.88 -7.71
CA ALA A 18 15.50 27.73 -8.02
C ALA A 18 16.42 27.15 -9.10
N ARG A 19 16.33 25.84 -9.37
CA ARG A 19 17.09 25.14 -10.42
C ARG A 19 16.25 24.81 -11.65
N HIS A 20 15.00 25.28 -11.72
CA HIS A 20 14.04 24.97 -12.78
C HIS A 20 13.80 23.46 -12.99
N LEU A 21 13.90 22.67 -11.90
CA LEU A 21 13.71 21.21 -11.91
C LEU A 21 12.26 20.83 -11.60
N ALA A 22 11.31 21.44 -12.32
CA ALA A 22 9.87 21.30 -12.05
C ALA A 22 9.32 19.86 -12.22
N ARG A 23 10.07 18.95 -12.87
CA ARG A 23 9.70 17.55 -13.06
C ARG A 23 9.96 16.67 -11.83
N ILE A 24 10.68 17.17 -10.82
CA ILE A 24 10.97 16.44 -9.59
C ILE A 24 9.96 16.87 -8.53
N SER A 25 9.11 15.95 -8.10
CA SER A 25 8.16 16.17 -7.01
C SER A 25 8.80 15.92 -5.66
N VAL A 26 8.42 16.71 -4.64
CA VAL A 26 8.80 16.47 -3.24
C VAL A 26 7.57 15.92 -2.53
N THR A 27 7.71 14.74 -1.93
CA THR A 27 6.64 14.07 -1.19
C THR A 27 7.21 13.38 0.05
N THR A 28 6.37 12.72 0.84
CA THR A 28 6.76 11.89 1.97
C THR A 28 6.00 10.57 1.93
N VAL A 29 6.59 9.51 2.49
CA VAL A 29 5.95 8.21 2.66
C VAL A 29 5.37 8.12 4.07
N VAL A 30 4.17 7.58 4.19
CA VAL A 30 3.51 7.30 5.46
C VAL A 30 3.10 5.83 5.51
N SER A 31 3.25 5.20 6.67
CA SER A 31 2.69 3.88 6.92
C SER A 31 1.17 3.96 7.08
N MET A 32 0.43 2.92 6.73
CA MET A 32 -1.00 2.79 7.04
C MET A 32 -1.32 2.94 8.54
N ALA A 33 -0.34 2.76 9.42
CA ALA A 33 -0.47 2.95 10.86
C ALA A 33 -0.81 4.40 11.28
N VAL A 34 -0.82 5.37 10.36
CA VAL A 34 -1.26 6.75 10.63
C VAL A 34 -2.76 6.85 10.90
N PHE A 35 -3.56 5.86 10.47
CA PHE A 35 -5.00 5.86 10.66
C PHE A 35 -5.41 5.50 12.10
N GLN A 36 -6.36 6.25 12.65
CA GLN A 36 -7.05 5.93 13.90
C GLN A 36 -8.20 4.95 13.69
N THR A 37 -8.91 5.11 12.58
CA THR A 37 -9.96 4.24 12.09
C THR A 37 -9.64 3.97 10.64
N SER A 38 -9.72 2.73 10.19
CA SER A 38 -9.49 2.34 8.79
C SER A 38 -10.68 1.57 8.19
N TYR A 39 -11.69 1.26 9.02
CA TYR A 39 -12.85 0.47 8.63
C TYR A 39 -14.19 1.08 9.11
N PRO A 40 -15.23 1.12 8.25
CA PRO A 40 -15.16 0.97 6.79
C PRO A 40 -14.30 2.09 6.17
N PRO A 41 -13.85 1.99 4.91
CA PRO A 41 -12.97 3.00 4.30
C PRO A 41 -13.48 4.45 4.40
N SER A 42 -14.79 4.65 4.36
CA SER A 42 -15.41 5.99 4.50
C SER A 42 -15.28 6.58 5.89
N SER A 43 -15.08 5.74 6.91
CA SER A 43 -14.89 6.15 8.30
C SER A 43 -13.44 6.49 8.63
N CYS A 44 -12.54 6.40 7.65
CA CYS A 44 -11.11 6.56 7.87
C CYS A 44 -10.73 7.97 8.33
N ALA A 45 -9.94 8.07 9.40
CA ALA A 45 -9.44 9.33 9.95
C ALA A 45 -7.99 9.16 10.42
N PHE A 46 -7.16 10.20 10.25
CA PHE A 46 -5.82 10.23 10.82
C PHE A 46 -5.88 10.31 12.36
N SER A 47 -4.96 9.66 13.06
CA SER A 47 -4.93 9.69 14.52
C SER A 47 -4.36 10.99 15.08
N ALA A 48 -4.93 11.44 16.21
CA ALA A 48 -4.54 12.70 16.84
C ALA A 48 -3.07 12.72 17.35
N GLU A 49 -2.41 11.57 17.60
CA GLU A 49 -0.95 11.46 17.85
C GLU A 49 -0.44 10.00 18.04
N ALA A 50 -1.13 8.99 17.49
CA ALA A 50 -0.75 7.57 17.48
C ALA A 50 -0.17 6.98 18.79
N ARG A 51 -0.89 7.05 19.92
CA ARG A 51 -0.62 6.15 21.06
C ARG A 51 -1.85 5.94 21.95
N GLY A 52 -2.13 4.68 22.29
CA GLY A 52 -3.03 4.30 23.39
C GLY A 52 -3.92 3.07 23.12
N THR A 53 -4.44 2.94 21.89
CA THR A 53 -5.49 1.94 21.61
C THR A 53 -5.34 1.30 20.22
N LEU A 54 -4.10 1.09 19.77
CA LEU A 54 -3.79 0.47 18.47
C LEU A 54 -3.92 -1.07 18.48
N VAL A 55 -4.19 -1.70 19.63
CA VAL A 55 -4.33 -3.17 19.73
C VAL A 55 -5.73 -3.67 19.32
N GLU A 56 -6.77 -2.84 19.44
CA GLU A 56 -8.15 -3.25 19.11
C GLU A 56 -8.52 -2.92 17.65
N VAL A 57 -7.91 -1.90 17.03
CA VAL A 57 -8.17 -1.48 15.64
C VAL A 57 -7.22 -2.14 14.62
N LEU A 58 -6.04 -2.59 15.04
CA LEU A 58 -5.10 -3.36 14.20
C LEU A 58 -5.20 -4.88 14.38
N LYS A 59 -6.13 -5.39 15.19
CA LYS A 59 -6.50 -6.80 15.08
C LYS A 59 -7.01 -6.98 13.64
N PRO A 60 -6.41 -7.82 12.80
CA PRO A 60 -7.02 -8.19 11.55
C PRO A 60 -8.37 -8.80 11.94
N ALA A 61 -9.45 -8.06 11.73
CA ALA A 61 -10.78 -8.62 11.80
C ALA A 61 -10.89 -9.60 10.64
N ASN A 62 -10.40 -10.83 10.85
CA ASN A 62 -10.48 -11.97 9.96
C ASN A 62 -10.40 -11.58 8.47
N VAL A 63 -9.34 -10.87 8.08
CA VAL A 63 -9.16 -10.44 6.69
C VAL A 63 -9.09 -11.71 5.85
N GLN A 64 -10.11 -11.89 5.00
CA GLN A 64 -10.20 -13.07 4.16
C GLN A 64 -9.00 -13.06 3.21
N ILE A 65 -8.31 -14.20 3.10
CA ILE A 65 -7.07 -14.29 2.32
C ILE A 65 -7.30 -13.95 0.84
N ASP A 66 -8.47 -14.31 0.31
CA ASP A 66 -8.89 -13.99 -1.05
C ASP A 66 -9.14 -12.50 -1.27
N TYR A 67 -9.65 -11.78 -0.26
CA TYR A 67 -9.77 -10.32 -0.26
C TYR A 67 -8.40 -9.64 -0.29
N ALA A 68 -7.39 -10.24 0.36
CA ALA A 68 -6.03 -9.73 0.37
C ALA A 68 -5.27 -10.04 -0.94
N LEU A 69 -5.52 -11.20 -1.55
CA LEU A 69 -4.82 -11.70 -2.74
C LEU A 69 -5.47 -11.33 -4.08
N PHE A 70 -6.49 -10.47 -4.07
CA PHE A 70 -7.28 -10.10 -5.26
C PHE A 70 -8.02 -11.29 -5.92
N THR A 71 -8.39 -12.30 -5.14
CA THR A 71 -9.07 -13.51 -5.65
C THR A 71 -10.48 -13.69 -5.11
N ALA A 72 -11.01 -12.73 -4.34
CA ALA A 72 -12.37 -12.81 -3.83
C ALA A 72 -13.39 -12.92 -4.98
N PRO A 73 -14.38 -13.82 -4.90
CA PRO A 73 -15.32 -14.08 -6.00
C PRO A 73 -16.32 -12.92 -6.25
N GLY A 74 -16.38 -11.96 -5.33
CA GLY A 74 -17.22 -10.78 -5.44
C GLY A 74 -16.88 -9.74 -4.37
N PRO A 75 -17.67 -8.66 -4.25
CA PRO A 75 -17.46 -7.64 -3.24
C PRO A 75 -17.48 -8.20 -1.82
N VAL A 76 -16.40 -7.96 -1.08
CA VAL A 76 -16.25 -8.38 0.34
C VAL A 76 -16.69 -7.26 1.28
N VAL A 77 -16.41 -6.01 0.90
CA VAL A 77 -16.82 -4.83 1.67
C VAL A 77 -17.72 -3.94 0.82
N ARG A 78 -18.85 -3.54 1.38
CA ARG A 78 -19.73 -2.51 0.81
C ARG A 78 -19.72 -1.30 1.72
N ASN A 79 -19.61 -0.12 1.11
CA ASN A 79 -19.50 1.14 1.83
C ASN A 79 -20.30 2.21 1.08
N GLY A 80 -21.56 2.40 1.49
CA GLY A 80 -22.53 3.17 0.72
C GLY A 80 -22.70 2.58 -0.68
N GLY A 81 -22.55 3.42 -1.72
CA GLY A 81 -22.61 2.99 -3.12
C GLY A 81 -21.34 2.31 -3.65
N LEU A 82 -20.26 2.26 -2.85
CA LEU A 82 -18.99 1.68 -3.27
C LEU A 82 -18.87 0.21 -2.83
N SER A 83 -18.28 -0.62 -3.69
CA SER A 83 -18.10 -2.05 -3.47
C SER A 83 -16.63 -2.40 -3.68
N TYR A 84 -16.02 -3.06 -2.70
CA TYR A 84 -14.60 -3.41 -2.69
C TYR A 84 -14.45 -4.93 -2.71
N GLN A 85 -13.79 -5.42 -3.76
CA GLN A 85 -13.46 -6.84 -3.94
C GLN A 85 -12.05 -7.18 -3.44
N ASN A 86 -11.19 -6.18 -3.23
CA ASN A 86 -9.86 -6.36 -2.66
C ASN A 86 -9.55 -5.29 -1.60
N ILE A 87 -8.65 -5.61 -0.67
CA ILE A 87 -8.26 -4.72 0.43
C ILE A 87 -7.38 -3.55 -0.04
N PHE A 88 -6.69 -3.69 -1.16
CA PHE A 88 -5.82 -2.67 -1.73
C PHE A 88 -6.62 -1.43 -2.13
N ASP A 89 -7.72 -1.61 -2.86
CA ASP A 89 -8.63 -0.53 -3.25
C ASP A 89 -9.28 0.14 -2.05
N ALA A 90 -9.73 -0.68 -1.08
CA ALA A 90 -10.33 -0.17 0.15
C ALA A 90 -9.34 0.69 0.95
N THR A 91 -8.06 0.31 0.94
CA THR A 91 -6.99 1.04 1.62
C THR A 91 -6.69 2.38 0.96
N ILE A 92 -6.55 2.42 -0.36
CA ILE A 92 -6.31 3.66 -1.10
C ILE A 92 -7.49 4.62 -0.94
N ASP A 93 -8.71 4.11 -1.04
CA ASP A 93 -9.90 4.95 -0.85
C ASP A 93 -10.02 5.46 0.58
N ALA A 94 -9.55 4.70 1.57
CA ALA A 94 -9.46 5.16 2.95
C ALA A 94 -8.49 6.37 3.09
N PHE A 95 -7.37 6.40 2.37
CA PHE A 95 -6.50 7.58 2.31
C PHE A 95 -7.20 8.77 1.66
N TYR A 96 -7.87 8.58 0.51
CA TYR A 96 -8.61 9.66 -0.13
C TYR A 96 -9.72 10.22 0.77
N TRP A 97 -10.46 9.37 1.47
CA TRP A 97 -11.47 9.83 2.43
C TRP A 97 -10.87 10.62 3.59
N ALA A 98 -9.74 10.17 4.15
CA ALA A 98 -9.07 10.88 5.23
C ALA A 98 -8.54 12.24 4.75
N MET A 99 -7.93 12.32 3.56
CA MET A 99 -7.45 13.57 2.97
C MET A 99 -8.58 14.57 2.69
N GLU A 100 -9.69 14.11 2.12
CA GLU A 100 -10.85 14.96 1.81
C GLU A 100 -11.47 15.58 3.08
N ARG A 101 -11.45 14.85 4.21
CA ARG A 101 -11.95 15.35 5.51
C ARG A 101 -11.11 16.51 6.04
N GLU A 102 -9.81 16.51 5.73
CA GLU A 102 -8.89 17.60 6.05
C GLU A 102 -8.91 18.71 4.99
N GLY A 103 -9.84 18.66 4.03
CA GLY A 103 -9.97 19.64 2.95
C GLY A 103 -8.97 19.48 1.81
N VAL A 104 -8.18 18.39 1.80
CA VAL A 104 -7.19 18.09 0.74
C VAL A 104 -7.84 17.21 -0.32
N THR A 105 -8.16 17.79 -1.48
CA THR A 105 -8.95 17.13 -2.53
C THR A 105 -8.23 17.01 -3.88
N ASP A 106 -7.11 17.71 -4.04
CA ASP A 106 -6.33 17.85 -5.27
C ASP A 106 -4.99 17.11 -5.25
N VAL A 107 -4.71 16.36 -4.18
CA VAL A 107 -3.50 15.56 -4.03
C VAL A 107 -3.78 14.09 -4.34
N GLY A 108 -2.99 13.50 -5.24
CA GLY A 108 -3.03 12.07 -5.56
C GLY A 108 -2.31 11.20 -4.53
N VAL A 109 -2.67 9.93 -4.49
CA VAL A 109 -2.02 8.90 -3.64
C VAL A 109 -1.21 7.96 -4.53
N ALA A 110 0.07 7.76 -4.17
CA ALA A 110 0.94 6.72 -4.73
C ALA A 110 1.24 5.66 -3.65
N VAL A 111 1.31 4.39 -4.06
CA VAL A 111 1.65 3.27 -3.17
C VAL A 111 3.15 3.03 -3.24
N SER A 112 3.89 3.59 -2.28
CA SER A 112 5.36 3.53 -2.27
C SER A 112 5.94 2.15 -1.93
N GLU A 113 5.19 1.31 -1.21
CA GLU A 113 5.60 -0.05 -0.88
C GLU A 113 4.36 -0.96 -0.77
N THR A 114 4.38 -2.08 -1.48
CA THR A 114 3.39 -3.13 -1.34
C THR A 114 3.96 -4.46 -1.82
N GLY A 115 3.60 -5.57 -1.17
CA GLY A 115 4.11 -6.89 -1.53
C GLY A 115 3.62 -7.95 -0.56
N TRP A 116 3.93 -9.21 -0.87
CA TRP A 116 3.59 -10.34 -0.02
C TRP A 116 4.81 -11.25 0.17
N PRO A 117 5.12 -11.63 1.42
CA PRO A 117 6.32 -12.41 1.71
C PRO A 117 6.15 -13.88 1.26
N SER A 118 7.22 -14.44 0.70
CA SER A 118 7.27 -15.82 0.22
C SER A 118 7.62 -16.86 1.30
N GLY A 119 7.80 -16.42 2.55
CA GLY A 119 8.31 -17.24 3.65
C GLY A 119 8.24 -16.53 5.00
N GLY A 120 8.58 -17.25 6.07
CA GLY A 120 8.74 -16.69 7.41
C GLY A 120 7.52 -16.78 8.33
N ASN A 121 6.35 -17.23 7.85
CA ASN A 121 5.13 -17.42 8.64
C ASN A 121 4.24 -18.56 8.09
N GLY A 122 4.84 -19.74 7.87
CA GLY A 122 4.13 -20.97 7.50
C GLY A 122 3.26 -20.83 6.25
N ASN A 123 2.04 -21.38 6.31
CA ASN A 123 1.12 -21.45 5.17
C ASN A 123 0.53 -20.09 4.74
N PHE A 124 0.78 -19.01 5.48
CA PHE A 124 0.30 -17.67 5.13
C PHE A 124 1.30 -16.91 4.24
N THR A 125 2.53 -17.41 4.12
CA THR A 125 3.62 -16.74 3.43
C THR A 125 4.39 -17.78 2.62
N THR A 126 3.87 -18.10 1.44
CA THR A 126 4.47 -19.08 0.53
C THR A 126 4.82 -18.41 -0.80
N PRO A 127 5.73 -18.98 -1.60
CA PRO A 127 6.04 -18.48 -2.93
C PRO A 127 4.79 -18.38 -3.83
N GLU A 128 3.83 -19.29 -3.67
CA GLU A 128 2.57 -19.29 -4.44
C GLU A 128 1.69 -18.09 -4.07
N LEU A 129 1.49 -17.82 -2.77
CA LEU A 129 0.70 -16.66 -2.33
C LEU A 129 1.38 -15.34 -2.70
N ALA A 130 2.71 -15.30 -2.59
CA ALA A 130 3.50 -14.14 -3.00
C ALA A 130 3.37 -13.85 -4.51
N LEU A 131 3.46 -14.89 -5.34
CA LEU A 131 3.22 -14.80 -6.77
C LEU A 131 1.79 -14.32 -7.05
N THR A 132 0.77 -14.92 -6.41
CA THR A 132 -0.63 -14.53 -6.60
C THR A 132 -0.84 -13.05 -6.31
N TYR A 133 -0.36 -12.57 -5.16
CA TYR A 133 -0.49 -11.16 -4.77
C TYR A 133 0.18 -10.23 -5.78
N ASN A 134 1.49 -10.40 -6.01
CA ASN A 134 2.27 -9.47 -6.83
C ASN A 134 1.83 -9.48 -8.30
N LYS A 135 1.46 -10.66 -8.82
CA LYS A 135 0.91 -10.80 -10.18
C LYS A 135 -0.44 -10.09 -10.30
N ASN A 136 -1.37 -10.33 -9.39
CA ASN A 136 -2.70 -9.75 -9.48
C ASN A 136 -2.67 -8.24 -9.24
N LEU A 137 -1.83 -7.76 -8.33
CA LEU A 137 -1.56 -6.34 -8.14
C LEU A 137 -1.11 -5.70 -9.45
N ALA A 138 -0.10 -6.27 -10.13
CA ALA A 138 0.41 -5.72 -11.39
C ALA A 138 -0.66 -5.67 -12.49
N ILE A 139 -1.50 -6.72 -12.60
CA ILE A 139 -2.63 -6.71 -13.54
C ILE A 139 -3.66 -5.63 -13.17
N HIS A 140 -3.96 -5.49 -11.88
CA HIS A 140 -4.98 -4.58 -11.37
C HIS A 140 -4.61 -3.12 -11.63
N ILE A 141 -3.41 -2.69 -11.21
CA ILE A 141 -2.95 -1.30 -11.39
C ILE A 141 -2.78 -0.91 -12.87
N ALA A 142 -2.54 -1.89 -13.75
CA ALA A 142 -2.43 -1.63 -15.19
C ALA A 142 -3.78 -1.39 -15.87
N LYS A 143 -4.90 -1.75 -15.24
CA LYS A 143 -6.23 -1.76 -15.88
C LYS A 143 -7.27 -0.91 -15.16
N ASN A 144 -7.14 -0.73 -13.85
CA ASN A 144 -8.20 -0.18 -13.01
C ASN A 144 -7.69 0.93 -12.10
N GLY A 145 -8.55 1.93 -11.85
CA GLY A 145 -8.47 2.73 -10.62
C GLY A 145 -9.19 2.04 -9.45
N THR A 146 -9.51 2.79 -8.41
CA THR A 146 -10.27 2.29 -7.25
C THR A 146 -11.77 2.60 -7.38
N PRO A 147 -12.66 1.98 -6.59
CA PRO A 147 -14.09 2.31 -6.62
C PRO A 147 -14.42 3.80 -6.45
N LYS A 148 -13.76 4.54 -5.55
CA LYS A 148 -13.97 6.00 -5.38
C LYS A 148 -13.30 6.83 -6.48
N ARG A 149 -12.26 6.29 -7.12
CA ARG A 149 -11.46 6.97 -8.15
C ARG A 149 -11.24 6.04 -9.36
N PRO A 150 -12.30 5.67 -10.10
CA PRO A 150 -12.24 4.61 -11.11
C PRO A 150 -11.36 4.97 -12.33
N LEU A 151 -11.17 6.27 -12.59
CA LEU A 151 -10.35 6.78 -13.70
C LEU A 151 -8.95 7.24 -13.25
N ALA A 152 -8.62 7.13 -11.96
CA ALA A 152 -7.32 7.56 -11.49
C ALA A 152 -6.25 6.49 -11.78
N TYR A 153 -5.11 6.94 -12.28
CA TYR A 153 -3.91 6.12 -12.32
C TYR A 153 -3.37 5.96 -10.88
N VAL A 154 -3.16 4.72 -10.46
CA VAL A 154 -2.53 4.40 -9.18
C VAL A 154 -1.08 4.02 -9.44
N GLU A 155 -0.16 4.92 -9.10
CA GLU A 155 1.27 4.61 -9.12
C GLU A 155 1.60 3.66 -7.95
N GLY A 156 2.31 2.57 -8.22
CA GLY A 156 2.60 1.53 -7.24
C GLY A 156 3.99 0.92 -7.39
N TYR A 157 4.66 0.65 -6.27
CA TYR A 157 6.00 0.09 -6.21
C TYR A 157 5.97 -1.23 -5.43
N ILE A 158 6.38 -2.32 -6.09
CA ILE A 158 6.46 -3.63 -5.46
C ILE A 158 7.68 -3.69 -4.53
N PHE A 159 7.41 -3.94 -3.25
CA PHE A 159 8.41 -4.21 -2.24
C PHE A 159 8.63 -5.74 -2.14
N ALA A 160 9.81 -6.27 -2.45
CA ALA A 160 11.03 -5.61 -2.91
C ALA A 160 11.75 -6.43 -3.99
N MET A 161 12.82 -5.87 -4.56
CA MET A 161 13.60 -6.58 -5.58
C MET A 161 14.22 -7.87 -5.02
N PHE A 162 14.84 -7.82 -3.84
CA PHE A 162 15.58 -8.96 -3.28
C PHE A 162 15.11 -9.32 -1.88
N ASN A 163 15.30 -10.58 -1.50
CA ASN A 163 15.26 -10.99 -0.11
C ASN A 163 16.41 -10.34 0.66
N GLU A 164 16.09 -9.68 1.78
CA GLU A 164 17.03 -8.89 2.56
C GLU A 164 17.44 -9.64 3.84
N ASN A 165 18.55 -10.37 3.79
CA ASN A 165 18.99 -11.26 4.88
C ASN A 165 19.44 -10.56 6.18
N LEU A 166 19.61 -9.23 6.16
CA LEU A 166 19.94 -8.44 7.36
C LEU A 166 18.72 -7.83 8.06
N LYS A 167 17.50 -8.07 7.54
CA LYS A 167 16.25 -7.70 8.22
C LYS A 167 16.00 -8.58 9.44
N LEU A 168 15.04 -8.17 10.27
CA LEU A 168 14.54 -8.98 11.39
C LEU A 168 14.12 -10.38 10.90
N ALA A 169 14.48 -11.41 11.66
CA ALA A 169 14.15 -12.79 11.30
C ALA A 169 12.63 -12.99 11.22
N GLY A 170 12.18 -13.71 10.20
CA GLY A 170 10.76 -13.91 9.89
C GLY A 170 10.41 -13.37 8.51
N VAL A 171 9.17 -12.91 8.33
CA VAL A 171 8.63 -12.49 7.02
C VAL A 171 9.42 -11.40 6.33
N GLU A 172 10.05 -10.49 7.09
CA GLU A 172 10.83 -9.35 6.58
C GLU A 172 12.01 -9.76 5.69
N GLN A 173 12.52 -11.00 5.84
CA GLN A 173 13.62 -11.52 5.03
C GLN A 173 13.14 -12.14 3.69
N HIS A 174 11.83 -12.13 3.42
CA HIS A 174 11.21 -12.93 2.35
C HIS A 174 10.29 -12.14 1.40
N PHE A 175 10.40 -10.81 1.31
CA PHE A 175 9.59 -9.98 0.39
C PHE A 175 10.13 -9.89 -1.05
N GLY A 176 11.32 -10.45 -1.30
CA GLY A 176 11.99 -10.33 -2.59
C GLY A 176 11.26 -11.02 -3.74
N LEU A 177 11.28 -10.37 -4.91
CA LEU A 177 11.01 -11.02 -6.19
C LEU A 177 12.14 -12.01 -6.56
N PHE A 178 13.36 -11.70 -6.13
CA PHE A 178 14.58 -12.46 -6.44
C PHE A 178 15.38 -12.85 -5.18
N PHE A 179 16.02 -14.01 -5.25
CA PHE A 179 17.20 -14.31 -4.45
C PHE A 179 18.45 -13.69 -5.09
N PRO A 180 19.40 -13.15 -4.32
CA PRO A 180 20.74 -12.84 -4.84
C PRO A 180 21.45 -14.13 -5.32
N PRO A 181 22.17 -14.14 -6.47
CA PRO A 181 22.43 -13.02 -7.39
C PRO A 181 21.54 -13.04 -8.65
N ASN A 182 20.20 -13.02 -8.50
CA ASN A 182 19.17 -12.94 -9.56
C ASN A 182 18.47 -14.27 -9.92
N ARG A 183 18.20 -15.12 -8.94
CA ARG A 183 17.29 -16.28 -9.12
C ARG A 183 15.88 -15.90 -8.68
N LEU A 184 14.87 -16.15 -9.51
CA LEU A 184 13.47 -15.91 -9.12
C LEU A 184 13.09 -16.67 -7.84
N VAL A 185 12.38 -16.00 -6.93
CA VAL A 185 11.80 -16.65 -5.74
C VAL A 185 10.58 -17.50 -6.13
N TYR A 186 9.80 -17.02 -7.10
CA TYR A 186 8.68 -17.72 -7.71
C TYR A 186 8.68 -17.46 -9.22
N ALA A 187 8.35 -18.48 -10.00
CA ALA A 187 8.31 -18.36 -11.46
C ALA A 187 7.17 -17.42 -11.87
N VAL A 188 7.52 -16.28 -12.46
CA VAL A 188 6.56 -15.45 -13.19
C VAL A 188 6.44 -16.06 -14.59
N SER A 189 5.31 -16.69 -14.89
CA SER A 189 5.09 -17.24 -16.24
C SER A 189 5.18 -16.10 -17.27
N PRO A 190 5.90 -16.26 -18.40
CA PRO A 190 6.04 -15.22 -19.43
C PRO A 190 4.74 -14.88 -20.19
N SER A 191 3.63 -15.53 -19.89
CA SER A 191 2.40 -15.39 -20.65
C SER A 191 1.60 -14.14 -20.25
N TYR A 192 1.95 -13.02 -20.90
CA TYR A 192 1.06 -11.89 -21.17
C TYR A 192 1.17 -11.50 -22.64
#